data_AF-A0A855ML63-F1
#
_entry.id   AF-A0A855ML63-F1
#
_cell.length_a   1.000
_cell.length_b   1.000
_cell.length_c   1.000
_cell.angle_alpha   90.00
_cell.angle_beta   90.00
_cell.angle_gamma   90.00
#
_symmetry.space_group_name_H-M   'P 1'
#
loop_
_entity.id
_entity.type
_entity.pdbx_description
1 polymer ?
#
loop_
_entity_poly.entity_id
_entity_poly.type
_entity_poly.pdbx_seq_one_letter_code
_entity_poly.pdbx_strand_id
1 'polypeptide(L)'
;MKKIATIQRIKLTDGALTMQAEILLTLKLQQRLFADPRRIELLKQIRHTGSISQGAKLAGISYKSAWDAINEMNQLAEQIIVERMTGGKGGGGAQLTRYGERLLQLYDLLAQIQQKAFDVLQEDGLPLDSLLAAIARFSLQTSARNQFFGTVLARGEEQVQQHLDILLADGKTTISALITQQSAERLQLQKGKEVLALIKAPWIDVYAATSTAPAVDNVLPGQIKAIQHGVENSELLITLAGGETLCAMVPNALLEQQKLQQGANVKACFNADRVIIATLC
;
A
#
# COMPACT_ATOMS: atom_id res chain seq x y z
N MET A 1 45.45 -14.42 -12.14
CA MET A 1 44.53 -15.55 -11.87
C MET A 1 43.23 -15.00 -11.27
N LYS A 2 42.13 -15.10 -12.02
CA LYS A 2 40.79 -14.63 -11.63
C LYS A 2 40.20 -15.57 -10.57
N LYS A 3 39.63 -15.06 -9.48
CA LYS A 3 38.67 -15.79 -8.65
C LYS A 3 37.34 -15.05 -8.73
N ILE A 4 36.44 -15.65 -9.49
CA ILE A 4 35.03 -15.29 -9.66
C ILE A 4 34.31 -15.73 -8.39
N ALA A 5 33.48 -14.86 -7.82
CA ALA A 5 32.63 -15.19 -6.68
C ALA A 5 31.60 -16.26 -7.06
N THR A 6 31.48 -17.27 -6.22
CA THR A 6 30.58 -18.42 -6.37
C THR A 6 29.13 -17.96 -6.31
N ILE A 7 28.42 -18.13 -7.44
CA ILE A 7 26.97 -17.95 -7.56
C ILE A 7 26.30 -19.25 -7.10
N GLN A 8 25.52 -19.21 -6.03
CA GLN A 8 24.55 -20.27 -5.74
C GLN A 8 23.33 -20.06 -6.66
N ARG A 9 23.27 -20.83 -7.75
CA ARG A 9 22.07 -21.00 -8.56
C ARG A 9 21.19 -22.06 -7.90
N ILE A 10 20.05 -21.64 -7.35
CA ILE A 10 18.93 -22.54 -7.11
C ILE A 10 17.96 -22.32 -8.28
N LYS A 11 17.85 -23.31 -9.17
CA LYS A 11 16.78 -23.38 -10.17
C LYS A 11 15.56 -23.97 -9.48
N LEU A 12 14.45 -23.24 -9.52
CA LEU A 12 13.12 -23.81 -9.39
C LEU A 12 12.36 -23.45 -10.66
N THR A 13 11.88 -24.49 -11.34
CA THR A 13 11.05 -24.45 -12.55
C THR A 13 9.59 -24.25 -12.16
N ASP A 14 8.94 -23.20 -12.66
CA ASP A 14 7.71 -23.33 -13.46
C ASP A 14 7.23 -21.97 -14.02
N GLY A 15 6.92 -21.95 -15.32
CA GLY A 15 5.60 -21.51 -15.78
C GLY A 15 5.16 -20.04 -15.77
N ALA A 16 6.03 -19.02 -15.67
CA ALA A 16 5.71 -17.66 -16.12
C ALA A 16 7.01 -16.86 -16.30
N LEU A 17 7.20 -16.18 -17.42
CA LEU A 17 8.24 -15.17 -17.56
C LEU A 17 7.90 -14.02 -16.61
N THR A 18 8.29 -14.12 -15.34
CA THR A 18 8.25 -13.01 -14.40
C THR A 18 9.22 -11.96 -14.91
N MET A 19 8.72 -10.82 -15.39
CA MET A 19 9.57 -9.69 -15.75
C MET A 19 10.34 -9.25 -14.50
N GLN A 20 11.64 -9.50 -14.46
CA GLN A 20 12.52 -8.99 -13.42
C GLN A 20 12.97 -7.60 -13.83
N ALA A 21 12.39 -6.57 -13.22
CA ALA A 21 12.88 -5.21 -13.36
C ALA A 21 13.94 -4.91 -12.30
N GLU A 22 15.06 -4.34 -12.73
CA GLU A 22 16.01 -3.71 -11.82
C GLU A 22 15.65 -2.23 -11.68
N ILE A 23 15.24 -1.82 -10.48
CA ILE A 23 14.84 -0.44 -10.20
C ILE A 23 15.99 0.27 -9.47
N LEU A 24 16.52 1.31 -10.11
CA LEU A 24 17.62 2.10 -9.54
C LEU A 24 17.09 3.44 -9.01
N LEU A 25 17.20 3.62 -7.70
CA LEU A 25 16.79 4.86 -7.03
C LEU A 25 17.89 5.92 -7.12
N THR A 26 17.56 7.11 -7.65
CA THR A 26 18.46 8.27 -7.61
C THR A 26 17.78 9.42 -6.90
N LEU A 27 18.38 9.88 -5.80
CA LEU A 27 17.93 11.02 -5.02
C LEU A 27 18.75 12.26 -5.38
N LYS A 28 18.05 13.34 -5.72
CA LYS A 28 18.64 14.67 -5.92
C LYS A 28 18.14 15.63 -4.86
N LEU A 29 19.05 16.41 -4.29
CA LEU A 29 18.75 17.55 -3.42
C LEU A 29 19.30 18.81 -4.08
N GLN A 30 18.52 19.89 -4.10
CA GLN A 30 18.92 21.16 -4.74
C GLN A 30 19.39 20.95 -6.20
N GLN A 31 18.70 20.07 -6.95
CA GLN A 31 19.02 19.66 -8.33
C GLN A 31 20.38 18.95 -8.52
N ARG A 32 21.13 18.69 -7.44
CA ARG A 32 22.42 17.99 -7.45
C ARG A 32 22.25 16.54 -7.02
N LEU A 33 23.15 15.67 -7.51
CA LEU A 33 23.17 14.26 -7.11
C LEU A 33 23.46 14.17 -5.61
N PHE A 34 22.54 13.58 -4.86
CA PHE A 34 22.70 13.36 -3.43
C PHE A 34 23.04 11.89 -3.15
N ALA A 35 22.14 10.97 -3.49
CA ALA A 35 22.36 9.54 -3.31
C ALA A 35 21.96 8.75 -4.56
N ASP A 36 22.76 7.74 -4.88
CA ASP A 36 22.53 6.76 -5.94
C ASP A 36 23.07 5.40 -5.47
N PRO A 37 22.86 4.30 -6.22
CA PRO A 37 23.32 2.97 -5.79
C PRO A 37 24.81 2.94 -5.47
N ARG A 38 25.62 3.70 -6.22
CA ARG A 38 27.08 3.76 -6.08
C ARG A 38 27.52 4.46 -4.79
N ARG A 39 26.91 5.59 -4.44
CA ARG A 39 27.18 6.32 -3.19
C ARG A 39 26.68 5.56 -1.98
N ILE A 40 25.54 4.90 -2.09
CA ILE A 40 25.01 4.05 -1.01
C ILE A 40 25.93 2.85 -0.76
N GLU A 41 26.43 2.21 -1.82
CA GLU A 41 27.42 1.15 -1.69
C GLU A 41 28.70 1.64 -1.01
N LEU A 42 29.20 2.83 -1.38
CA LEU A 42 30.33 3.46 -0.69
C LEU A 42 30.07 3.62 0.81
N LEU A 43 28.91 4.15 1.21
CA LEU A 43 28.56 4.33 2.62
C LEU A 43 28.46 2.98 3.38
N LYS A 44 27.87 1.95 2.75
CA LYS A 44 27.80 0.59 3.31
C LYS A 44 29.21 0.01 3.54
N GLN A 45 30.11 0.20 2.59
CA GLN A 45 31.50 -0.27 2.72
C GLN A 45 32.30 0.54 3.76
N ILE A 46 32.08 1.84 3.88
CA ILE A 46 32.69 2.65 4.95
C ILE A 46 32.19 2.20 6.32
N ARG A 47 30.89 1.94 6.48
CA ARG A 47 30.32 1.39 7.72
C ARG A 47 30.99 0.07 8.13
N HIS A 48 31.27 -0.80 7.16
CA HIS A 48 31.89 -2.10 7.42
C HIS A 48 33.39 -2.00 7.71
N THR A 49 34.12 -1.15 6.98
CA THR A 49 35.59 -1.09 7.03
C THR A 49 36.14 -0.05 8.01
N GLY A 50 35.35 0.94 8.39
CA GLY A 50 35.82 2.09 9.16
C GLY A 50 36.79 2.99 8.39
N SER A 51 36.86 2.89 7.04
CA SER A 51 37.85 3.61 6.23
C SER A 51 37.29 4.02 4.86
N ILE A 52 37.49 5.30 4.49
CA ILE A 52 37.10 5.79 3.16
C ILE A 52 37.93 5.13 2.06
N SER A 53 39.22 4.89 2.29
CA SER A 53 40.10 4.30 1.27
C SER A 53 39.76 2.84 0.99
N GLN A 54 39.53 2.04 2.04
CA GLN A 54 39.08 0.66 1.88
C GLN A 54 37.65 0.61 1.34
N GLY A 55 36.75 1.45 1.85
CA GLY A 55 35.37 1.55 1.38
C GLY A 55 35.27 1.88 -0.11
N ALA A 56 36.06 2.84 -0.59
CA ALA A 56 36.12 3.19 -2.01
C ALA A 56 36.56 2.00 -2.88
N LYS A 57 37.60 1.28 -2.45
CA LYS A 57 38.12 0.10 -3.16
C LYS A 57 37.06 -1.00 -3.26
N LEU A 58 36.36 -1.30 -2.17
CA LEU A 58 35.32 -2.34 -2.15
C LEU A 58 34.07 -1.93 -2.95
N ALA A 59 33.71 -0.64 -2.93
CA ALA A 59 32.63 -0.09 -3.74
C ALA A 59 32.99 0.08 -5.23
N GLY A 60 34.22 -0.24 -5.64
CA GLY A 60 34.66 -0.16 -7.03
C GLY A 60 34.88 1.27 -7.56
N ILE A 61 35.24 2.22 -6.68
CA ILE A 61 35.39 3.64 -7.03
C ILE A 61 36.76 4.17 -6.62
N SER A 62 37.27 5.20 -7.30
CA SER A 62 38.53 5.83 -6.90
C SER A 62 38.40 6.54 -5.55
N TYR A 63 39.48 6.59 -4.76
CA TYR A 63 39.47 7.32 -3.49
C TYR A 63 39.06 8.79 -3.66
N LYS A 64 39.54 9.47 -4.72
CA LYS A 64 39.17 10.85 -5.03
C LYS A 64 37.66 10.96 -5.28
N SER A 65 37.09 10.06 -6.09
CA SER A 65 35.64 10.03 -6.34
C SER A 65 34.83 9.79 -5.05
N ALA A 66 35.30 8.91 -4.17
CA ALA A 66 34.66 8.67 -2.88
C ALA A 66 34.70 9.91 -1.99
N TRP A 67 35.85 10.58 -1.93
CA TRP A 67 36.03 11.79 -1.16
C TRP A 67 35.14 12.93 -1.65
N ASP A 68 35.12 13.17 -2.96
CA ASP A 68 34.29 14.20 -3.60
C ASP A 68 32.80 13.92 -3.36
N ALA A 69 32.36 12.66 -3.50
CA ALA A 69 30.99 12.26 -3.22
C ALA A 69 30.58 12.49 -1.76
N ILE A 70 31.42 12.10 -0.79
CA ILE A 70 31.13 12.31 0.64
C ILE A 70 31.06 13.81 0.96
N ASN A 71 31.99 14.62 0.44
CA ASN A 71 31.97 16.06 0.67
C ASN A 71 30.71 16.70 0.08
N GLU A 72 30.31 16.32 -1.14
CA GLU A 72 29.08 16.81 -1.75
C GLU A 72 27.83 16.37 -0.97
N MET A 73 27.77 15.11 -0.53
CA MET A 73 26.68 14.61 0.31
C MET A 73 26.58 15.39 1.63
N ASN A 74 27.70 15.62 2.31
CA ASN A 74 27.74 16.42 3.54
C ASN A 74 27.35 17.89 3.30
N GLN A 75 27.68 18.46 2.13
CA GLN A 75 27.30 19.82 1.77
C GLN A 75 25.78 19.95 1.51
N LEU A 76 25.17 18.93 0.92
CA LEU A 76 23.74 18.92 0.58
C LEU A 76 22.85 18.51 1.75
N ALA A 77 23.37 17.73 2.69
CA ALA A 77 22.65 17.27 3.86
C ALA A 77 22.57 18.33 4.96
N GLU A 78 21.51 18.25 5.78
CA GLU A 78 21.36 19.08 6.98
C GLU A 78 22.34 18.70 8.08
N GLN A 79 22.87 17.47 8.06
CA GLN A 79 23.81 16.93 9.03
C GLN A 79 24.90 16.15 8.32
N ILE A 80 26.10 16.13 8.91
CA ILE A 80 27.23 15.34 8.41
C ILE A 80 26.82 13.87 8.34
N ILE A 81 27.10 13.21 7.21
CA ILE A 81 26.80 11.80 6.96
C ILE A 81 27.97 10.90 7.35
N VAL A 82 29.20 11.33 7.05
CA VAL A 82 30.45 10.63 7.41
C VAL A 82 31.32 11.54 8.26
N GLU A 83 31.61 11.11 9.48
CA GLU A 83 32.62 11.72 10.33
C GLU A 83 33.99 11.11 10.06
N ARG A 84 35.01 11.97 10.08
CA ARG A 84 36.41 11.55 9.92
C ARG A 84 37.08 11.67 11.29
N MET A 85 37.66 10.58 11.75
CA MET A 85 38.49 10.61 12.95
C MET A 85 39.90 11.06 12.57
N THR A 86 40.34 12.21 13.06
CA THR A 86 41.71 12.69 12.88
C THR A 86 42.65 12.07 13.92
N GLY A 87 43.65 11.29 13.47
CA GLY A 87 44.88 11.04 14.25
C GLY A 87 45.18 9.58 14.65
N GLY A 88 46.40 9.12 14.33
CA GLY A 88 47.01 7.86 14.77
C GLY A 88 48.04 7.32 13.76
N LYS A 89 49.06 6.55 14.21
CA LYS A 89 50.15 5.98 13.38
C LYS A 89 49.71 5.04 12.23
N GLY A 90 48.40 4.84 12.04
CA GLY A 90 47.79 4.02 10.98
C GLY A 90 46.79 4.76 10.07
N GLY A 91 46.66 6.09 10.18
CA GLY A 91 45.72 6.88 9.38
C GLY A 91 44.33 7.02 10.02
N GLY A 92 43.70 8.17 9.82
CA GLY A 92 42.39 8.51 10.40
C GLY A 92 41.27 7.59 9.90
N GLY A 93 40.40 7.15 10.80
CA GLY A 93 39.23 6.34 10.48
C GLY A 93 38.07 7.18 9.94
N ALA A 94 37.05 6.52 9.44
CA ALA A 94 35.80 7.13 9.02
C ALA A 94 34.62 6.32 9.50
N GLN A 95 33.60 7.00 10.02
CA GLN A 95 32.40 6.36 10.54
C GLN A 95 31.16 7.10 10.05
N LEU A 96 30.09 6.34 9.80
CA LEU A 96 28.79 6.95 9.56
C LEU A 96 28.28 7.60 10.84
N THR A 97 27.73 8.79 10.71
CA THR A 97 26.97 9.41 11.80
C THR A 97 25.62 8.73 11.95
N ARG A 98 24.88 9.07 13.01
CA ARG A 98 23.47 8.66 13.15
C ARG A 98 22.63 9.09 11.92
N TYR A 99 22.91 10.26 11.36
CA TYR A 99 22.22 10.73 10.16
C TYR A 99 22.58 9.88 8.93
N GLY A 100 23.86 9.51 8.78
CA GLY A 100 24.29 8.61 7.72
C GLY A 100 23.68 7.21 7.80
N GLU A 101 23.55 6.64 9.00
CA GLU A 101 22.86 5.36 9.19
C GLU A 101 21.37 5.46 8.85
N ARG A 102 20.71 6.55 9.26
CA ARG A 102 19.30 6.80 8.89
C ARG A 102 19.12 6.97 7.39
N LEU A 103 20.08 7.60 6.69
CA LEU A 103 20.06 7.71 5.23
C LEU A 103 20.12 6.33 4.57
N LEU A 104 20.99 5.43 5.05
CA LEU A 104 21.05 4.05 4.54
C LEU A 104 19.72 3.31 4.75
N GLN A 105 19.15 3.40 5.96
CA GLN A 105 17.86 2.78 6.28
C GLN A 105 16.73 3.33 5.39
N LEU A 106 16.66 4.64 5.20
CA LEU A 106 15.66 5.28 4.36
C LEU A 106 15.81 4.84 2.90
N TYR A 107 17.04 4.81 2.37
CA TYR A 107 17.30 4.41 1.00
C TYR A 107 16.88 2.95 0.75
N ASP A 108 17.23 2.03 1.67
CA ASP A 108 16.84 0.62 1.58
C ASP A 108 15.31 0.45 1.69
N LEU A 109 14.63 1.24 2.51
CA LEU A 109 13.16 1.25 2.60
C LEU A 109 12.50 1.76 1.32
N LEU A 110 13.01 2.85 0.74
CA LEU A 110 12.49 3.39 -0.52
C LEU A 110 12.65 2.39 -1.67
N ALA A 111 13.78 1.68 -1.73
CA ALA A 111 13.99 0.62 -2.71
C ALA A 111 12.95 -0.51 -2.57
N GLN A 112 12.62 -0.93 -1.34
CA GLN A 112 11.57 -1.92 -1.10
C GLN A 112 10.17 -1.42 -1.50
N ILE A 113 9.85 -0.15 -1.22
CA ILE A 113 8.57 0.45 -1.61
C ILE A 113 8.46 0.51 -3.13
N GLN A 114 9.52 0.90 -3.83
CA GLN A 114 9.55 0.94 -5.30
C GLN A 114 9.36 -0.44 -5.91
N GLN A 115 10.03 -1.47 -5.36
CA GLN A 115 9.86 -2.83 -5.85
C GLN A 115 8.41 -3.30 -5.70
N LYS A 116 7.81 -3.11 -4.52
CA LYS A 116 6.41 -3.49 -4.30
C LYS A 116 5.45 -2.73 -5.21
N ALA A 117 5.68 -1.43 -5.43
CA ALA A 117 4.88 -0.64 -6.35
C ALA A 117 4.99 -1.16 -7.80
N PHE A 118 6.18 -1.62 -8.20
CA PHE A 118 6.40 -2.22 -9.52
C PHE A 118 5.74 -3.59 -9.67
N ASP A 119 5.79 -4.43 -8.64
CA ASP A 119 5.16 -5.76 -8.68
C ASP A 119 3.64 -5.66 -8.93
N VAL A 120 2.99 -4.62 -8.39
CA VAL A 120 1.56 -4.32 -8.65
C VAL A 120 1.29 -3.91 -10.10
N LEU A 121 2.25 -3.31 -10.82
CA LEU A 121 2.07 -2.96 -12.24
C LEU A 121 1.92 -4.19 -13.14
N GLN A 122 2.36 -5.37 -12.67
CA GLN A 122 2.22 -6.62 -13.42
C GLN A 122 0.80 -7.21 -13.32
N GLU A 123 -0.08 -6.65 -12.48
CA GLU A 123 -1.46 -7.08 -12.33
C GLU A 123 -2.41 -6.21 -13.19
N ASP A 124 -2.85 -6.73 -14.35
CA ASP A 124 -3.65 -6.06 -15.40
C ASP A 124 -5.07 -5.58 -14.99
N GLY A 125 -5.42 -5.64 -13.70
CA GLY A 125 -6.82 -5.58 -13.25
C GLY A 125 -7.44 -4.19 -13.14
N LEU A 126 -6.68 -3.09 -13.02
CA LEU A 126 -7.25 -1.79 -12.59
C LEU A 126 -6.41 -0.56 -13.02
N PRO A 127 -7.07 0.61 -13.22
CA PRO A 127 -6.41 1.88 -13.56
C PRO A 127 -5.33 2.32 -12.56
N LEU A 128 -4.27 2.94 -13.08
CA LEU A 128 -3.13 3.51 -12.32
C LEU A 128 -3.20 5.04 -12.20
N ASP A 129 -4.36 5.62 -12.49
CA ASP A 129 -4.61 7.06 -12.45
C ASP A 129 -4.91 7.59 -11.03
N SER A 130 -5.23 6.72 -10.07
CA SER A 130 -5.38 7.08 -8.66
C SER A 130 -4.21 6.59 -7.80
N LEU A 131 -3.55 7.54 -7.11
CA LEU A 131 -2.51 7.24 -6.13
C LEU A 131 -3.04 6.40 -4.95
N LEU A 132 -4.28 6.65 -4.51
CA LEU A 132 -4.91 5.87 -3.44
C LEU A 132 -5.11 4.42 -3.88
N ALA A 133 -5.58 4.20 -5.12
CA ALA A 133 -5.76 2.87 -5.67
C ALA A 133 -4.44 2.10 -5.77
N ALA A 134 -3.37 2.77 -6.20
CA ALA A 134 -2.04 2.17 -6.25
C ALA A 134 -1.52 1.82 -4.85
N ILE A 135 -1.58 2.76 -3.90
CA ILE A 135 -1.08 2.57 -2.54
C ILE A 135 -1.84 1.46 -1.80
N ALA A 136 -3.16 1.38 -1.94
CA ALA A 136 -3.97 0.37 -1.25
C ALA A 136 -3.54 -1.07 -1.54
N ARG A 137 -2.93 -1.36 -2.70
CA ARG A 137 -2.51 -2.73 -3.07
C ARG A 137 -1.21 -3.19 -2.43
N PHE A 138 -0.25 -2.29 -2.21
CA PHE A 138 1.04 -2.66 -1.59
C PHE A 138 1.22 -2.14 -0.16
N SER A 139 0.29 -1.32 0.31
CA SER A 139 0.22 -0.85 1.70
C SER A 139 -0.48 -1.88 2.60
N LEU A 140 -0.95 -1.42 3.75
CA LEU A 140 -1.62 -2.22 4.77
C LEU A 140 -2.82 -2.99 4.19
N GLN A 141 -2.76 -4.30 4.28
CA GLN A 141 -3.87 -5.19 3.93
C GLN A 141 -4.84 -5.29 5.10
N THR A 142 -6.15 -5.33 4.81
CA THR A 142 -7.20 -5.41 5.83
C THR A 142 -7.97 -6.73 5.73
N SER A 143 -8.53 -7.17 6.85
CA SER A 143 -9.41 -8.35 6.88
C SER A 143 -10.84 -8.04 6.41
N ALA A 144 -11.13 -6.80 6.01
CA ALA A 144 -12.39 -6.47 5.37
C ALA A 144 -12.37 -7.05 3.95
N ARG A 145 -13.33 -7.94 3.67
CA ARG A 145 -13.49 -8.60 2.37
C ARG A 145 -14.08 -7.68 1.31
N ASN A 146 -14.68 -6.57 1.74
CA ASN A 146 -15.23 -5.55 0.88
C ASN A 146 -14.38 -4.31 1.02
N GLN A 147 -13.75 -3.91 -0.08
CA GLN A 147 -12.91 -2.73 -0.17
C GLN A 147 -13.30 -2.01 -1.46
N PHE A 148 -14.14 -0.98 -1.33
CA PHE A 148 -14.69 -0.26 -2.47
C PHE A 148 -14.02 1.11 -2.58
N PHE A 149 -13.45 1.39 -3.75
CA PHE A 149 -12.97 2.74 -4.05
C PHE A 149 -14.16 3.64 -4.32
N GLY A 150 -14.07 4.88 -3.86
CA GLY A 150 -15.11 5.86 -4.09
C GLY A 150 -14.64 7.28 -3.88
N THR A 151 -15.54 8.21 -4.15
CA THR A 151 -15.34 9.65 -3.96
C THR A 151 -16.41 10.20 -3.06
N VAL A 152 -16.03 11.02 -2.09
CA VAL A 152 -16.96 11.72 -1.21
C VAL A 152 -17.84 12.67 -2.04
N LEU A 153 -19.16 12.47 -1.98
CA LEU A 153 -20.15 13.37 -2.58
C LEU A 153 -20.50 14.51 -1.63
N ALA A 154 -20.81 14.16 -0.38
CA ALA A 154 -21.25 15.07 0.65
C ALA A 154 -20.88 14.56 2.04
N ARG A 155 -20.87 15.46 3.00
CA ARG A 155 -20.59 15.21 4.41
C ARG A 155 -21.59 16.00 5.25
N GLY A 156 -22.16 15.39 6.27
CA GLY A 156 -23.05 16.04 7.22
C GLY A 156 -22.35 17.06 8.12
N GLU A 157 -23.13 17.95 8.74
CA GLU A 157 -22.63 19.09 9.54
C GLU A 157 -22.73 18.87 11.06
N GLU A 158 -23.23 17.71 11.48
CA GLU A 158 -23.39 17.38 12.91
C GLU A 158 -22.05 17.32 13.67
N GLN A 159 -22.07 17.68 14.95
CA GLN A 159 -20.83 17.86 15.73
C GLN A 159 -20.24 16.57 16.30
N VAL A 160 -21.03 15.51 16.49
CA VAL A 160 -20.55 14.27 17.14
C VAL A 160 -20.28 13.20 16.10
N GLN A 161 -21.29 12.90 15.29
CA GLN A 161 -21.24 11.92 14.22
C GLN A 161 -21.69 12.58 12.93
N GLN A 162 -21.13 12.16 11.80
CA GLN A 162 -21.43 12.73 10.51
C GLN A 162 -21.62 11.60 9.51
N HIS A 163 -22.71 11.67 8.76
CA HIS A 163 -22.90 10.85 7.58
C HIS A 163 -22.02 11.36 6.43
N LEU A 164 -21.39 10.42 5.76
CA LEU A 164 -20.57 10.65 4.58
C LEU A 164 -21.19 9.88 3.41
N ASP A 165 -21.61 10.60 2.39
CA ASP A 165 -22.14 10.02 1.17
C ASP A 165 -21.00 9.80 0.18
N ILE A 166 -20.85 8.58 -0.31
CA ILE A 166 -19.72 8.15 -1.14
C ILE A 166 -20.28 7.57 -2.43
N LEU A 167 -19.81 8.09 -3.57
CA LEU A 167 -20.03 7.49 -4.88
C LEU A 167 -18.94 6.45 -5.14
N LEU A 168 -19.30 5.21 -5.36
CA LEU A 168 -18.34 4.16 -5.70
C LEU A 168 -17.74 4.39 -7.10
N ALA A 169 -16.63 3.72 -7.38
CA ALA A 169 -15.89 3.85 -8.64
C ALA A 169 -16.71 3.47 -9.89
N ASP A 170 -17.82 2.75 -9.73
CA ASP A 170 -18.78 2.45 -10.80
C ASP A 170 -19.57 3.69 -11.30
N GLY A 171 -19.45 4.82 -10.61
CA GLY A 171 -20.09 6.09 -10.94
C GLY A 171 -21.60 6.10 -10.74
N LYS A 172 -22.18 5.08 -10.08
CA LYS A 172 -23.63 4.91 -9.92
C LYS A 172 -24.03 4.56 -8.50
N THR A 173 -23.31 3.65 -7.86
CA THR A 173 -23.65 3.14 -6.54
C THR A 173 -23.24 4.14 -5.48
N THR A 174 -24.15 4.47 -4.57
CA THR A 174 -23.87 5.34 -3.42
C THR A 174 -23.97 4.55 -2.13
N ILE A 175 -23.01 4.76 -1.23
CA ILE A 175 -23.05 4.25 0.14
C ILE A 175 -22.93 5.41 1.14
N SER A 176 -23.54 5.24 2.32
CA SER A 176 -23.41 6.13 3.46
C SER A 176 -22.52 5.49 4.53
N ALA A 177 -21.61 6.27 5.09
CA ALA A 177 -20.74 5.89 6.21
C ALA A 177 -20.93 6.86 7.39
N LEU A 178 -21.01 6.35 8.61
CA LEU A 178 -21.14 7.15 9.83
C LEU A 178 -19.79 7.23 10.53
N ILE A 179 -19.25 8.44 10.63
CA ILE A 179 -17.92 8.68 11.22
C ILE A 179 -17.96 9.78 12.27
N THR A 180 -16.98 9.83 13.15
CA THR A 180 -16.85 10.96 14.08
C THR A 180 -16.41 12.22 13.36
N GLN A 181 -16.87 13.39 13.80
CA GLN A 181 -16.44 14.69 13.26
C GLN A 181 -14.91 14.83 13.27
N GLN A 182 -14.27 14.44 14.37
CA GLN A 182 -12.81 14.45 14.50
C GLN A 182 -12.11 13.58 13.45
N SER A 183 -12.68 12.42 13.10
CA SER A 183 -12.13 11.57 12.03
C SER A 183 -12.31 12.21 10.67
N ALA A 184 -13.47 12.79 10.41
CA ALA A 184 -13.76 13.48 9.15
C ALA A 184 -12.81 14.66 8.91
N GLU A 185 -12.50 15.45 9.94
CA GLU A 185 -11.56 16.56 9.88
C GLU A 185 -10.12 16.10 9.71
N ARG A 186 -9.67 15.13 10.52
CA ARG A 186 -8.31 14.59 10.45
C ARG A 186 -8.02 13.95 9.09
N LEU A 187 -9.02 13.28 8.51
CA LEU A 187 -8.95 12.67 7.19
C LEU A 187 -9.34 13.65 6.08
N GLN A 188 -9.64 14.91 6.38
CA GLN A 188 -10.04 15.97 5.45
C GLN A 188 -11.13 15.54 4.46
N LEU A 189 -12.14 14.81 4.96
CA LEU A 189 -13.22 14.26 4.13
C LEU A 189 -14.14 15.40 3.67
N GLN A 190 -13.94 15.82 2.43
CA GLN A 190 -14.69 16.86 1.74
C GLN A 190 -15.11 16.36 0.36
N LYS A 191 -16.09 17.03 -0.26
CA LYS A 191 -16.55 16.69 -1.60
C LYS A 191 -15.37 16.56 -2.58
N GLY A 192 -15.35 15.47 -3.34
CA GLY A 192 -14.29 15.15 -4.30
C GLY A 192 -13.10 14.39 -3.71
N LYS A 193 -13.04 14.15 -2.40
CA LYS A 193 -11.96 13.36 -1.80
C LYS A 193 -12.12 11.88 -2.14
N GLU A 194 -11.06 11.28 -2.70
CA GLU A 194 -10.99 9.83 -2.91
C GLU A 194 -10.88 9.10 -1.57
N VAL A 195 -11.62 8.00 -1.45
CA VAL A 195 -11.67 7.16 -0.25
C VAL A 195 -11.72 5.69 -0.62
N LEU A 196 -11.32 4.85 0.33
CA LEU A 196 -11.52 3.41 0.33
C LEU A 196 -12.50 3.08 1.47
N ALA A 197 -13.67 2.56 1.11
CA ALA A 197 -14.66 2.09 2.06
C ALA A 197 -14.42 0.62 2.38
N LEU A 198 -14.24 0.32 3.67
CA LEU A 198 -13.92 -1.00 4.19
C LEU A 198 -15.12 -1.54 4.96
N ILE A 199 -15.65 -2.68 4.52
CA ILE A 199 -16.82 -3.32 5.15
C ILE A 199 -16.51 -4.80 5.39
N LYS A 200 -16.70 -5.28 6.62
CA LYS A 200 -16.50 -6.69 6.94
C LYS A 200 -17.68 -7.51 6.38
N ALA A 201 -17.40 -8.65 5.75
CA ALA A 201 -18.43 -9.59 5.27
C ALA A 201 -19.53 -9.95 6.31
N PRO A 202 -19.25 -10.18 7.61
CA PRO A 202 -20.29 -10.47 8.61
C PRO A 202 -21.18 -9.27 8.98
N TRP A 203 -20.92 -8.07 8.48
CA TRP A 203 -21.77 -6.90 8.73
C TRP A 203 -22.79 -6.67 7.61
N ILE A 204 -22.80 -7.53 6.59
CA ILE A 204 -23.67 -7.40 5.44
C ILE A 204 -24.74 -8.47 5.53
N ASP A 205 -25.96 -8.03 5.78
CA ASP A 205 -27.14 -8.86 5.71
C ASP A 205 -27.59 -9.00 4.25
N VAL A 206 -28.13 -10.17 3.89
CA VAL A 206 -28.59 -10.45 2.53
C VAL A 206 -30.06 -10.82 2.55
N TYR A 207 -30.83 -10.14 1.70
CA TYR A 207 -32.26 -10.38 1.53
C TYR A 207 -32.57 -10.70 0.07
N ALA A 208 -33.54 -11.57 -0.18
CA ALA A 208 -34.08 -11.77 -1.53
C ALA A 208 -34.60 -10.43 -2.09
N ALA A 209 -34.46 -10.20 -3.40
CA ALA A 209 -34.88 -8.93 -4.02
C ALA A 209 -36.36 -8.60 -3.82
N THR A 210 -37.21 -9.63 -3.69
CA THR A 210 -38.65 -9.50 -3.44
C THR A 210 -38.99 -9.19 -1.97
N SER A 211 -38.06 -9.41 -1.05
CA SER A 211 -38.27 -9.10 0.36
C SER A 211 -38.27 -7.59 0.59
N THR A 212 -39.10 -7.14 1.51
CA THR A 212 -39.07 -5.77 2.03
C THR A 212 -37.70 -5.56 2.67
N ALA A 213 -36.95 -4.56 2.18
CA ALA A 213 -35.66 -4.24 2.76
C ALA A 213 -35.89 -3.68 4.19
N PRO A 214 -35.02 -4.02 5.15
CA PRO A 214 -35.05 -3.37 6.45
C PRO A 214 -34.77 -1.87 6.30
N ALA A 215 -35.21 -1.07 7.28
CA ALA A 215 -34.86 0.34 7.35
C ALA A 215 -33.40 0.47 7.82
N VAL A 216 -32.47 0.43 6.87
CA VAL A 216 -31.03 0.56 7.05
C VAL A 216 -30.46 1.61 6.09
N ASP A 217 -29.27 2.11 6.38
CA ASP A 217 -28.66 3.21 5.61
C ASP A 217 -28.24 2.79 4.20
N ASN A 218 -27.75 1.56 4.03
CA ASN A 218 -27.24 1.07 2.75
C ASN A 218 -28.03 -0.13 2.28
N VAL A 219 -28.56 -0.05 1.05
CA VAL A 219 -29.26 -1.15 0.37
C VAL A 219 -28.73 -1.26 -1.05
N LEU A 220 -27.92 -2.28 -1.30
CA LEU A 220 -27.22 -2.49 -2.57
C LEU A 220 -27.85 -3.67 -3.32
N PRO A 221 -28.54 -3.44 -4.45
CA PRO A 221 -29.06 -4.52 -5.27
C PRO A 221 -27.93 -5.26 -6.00
N GLY A 222 -28.07 -6.57 -6.13
CA GLY A 222 -27.11 -7.40 -6.85
C GLY A 222 -27.63 -8.80 -7.13
N GLN A 223 -26.77 -9.63 -7.70
CA GLN A 223 -27.06 -11.02 -8.02
C GLN A 223 -26.01 -11.93 -7.39
N ILE A 224 -26.43 -13.03 -6.78
CA ILE A 224 -25.50 -14.02 -6.21
C ILE A 224 -24.72 -14.69 -7.35
N LYS A 225 -23.42 -14.42 -7.42
CA LYS A 225 -22.50 -15.02 -8.38
C LYS A 225 -22.03 -16.41 -7.94
N ALA A 226 -21.73 -16.57 -6.65
CA ALA A 226 -21.27 -17.83 -6.08
C ALA A 226 -21.65 -17.93 -4.59
N ILE A 227 -21.78 -19.17 -4.12
CA ILE A 227 -22.02 -19.50 -2.71
C ILE A 227 -20.98 -20.55 -2.31
N GLN A 228 -20.24 -20.28 -1.24
CA GLN A 228 -19.37 -21.25 -0.61
C GLN A 228 -19.96 -21.64 0.74
N HIS A 229 -20.42 -22.89 0.84
CA HIS A 229 -21.01 -23.40 2.07
C HIS A 229 -19.95 -23.75 3.10
N GLY A 230 -20.11 -23.23 4.31
CA GLY A 230 -19.42 -23.67 5.51
C GLY A 230 -20.34 -24.46 6.43
N VAL A 231 -19.83 -24.83 7.61
CA VAL A 231 -20.58 -25.65 8.59
C VAL A 231 -21.80 -24.91 9.14
N GLU A 232 -21.62 -23.67 9.58
CA GLU A 232 -22.70 -22.85 10.17
C GLU A 232 -23.09 -21.66 9.28
N ASN A 233 -22.11 -21.09 8.58
CA ASN A 233 -22.26 -19.91 7.74
C ASN A 233 -21.79 -20.23 6.32
N SER A 234 -22.42 -19.57 5.35
CA SER A 234 -21.99 -19.59 3.96
C SER A 234 -21.45 -18.21 3.57
N GLU A 235 -20.41 -18.22 2.75
CA GLU A 235 -19.89 -17.01 2.09
C GLU A 235 -20.60 -16.83 0.75
N LEU A 236 -21.14 -15.65 0.52
CA LEU A 236 -21.82 -15.26 -0.71
C LEU A 236 -20.97 -14.23 -1.44
N LEU A 237 -20.69 -14.50 -2.71
CA LEU A 237 -20.15 -13.50 -3.64
C LEU A 237 -21.32 -12.95 -4.47
N ILE A 238 -21.55 -11.65 -4.37
CA ILE A 238 -22.66 -10.93 -4.99
C ILE A 238 -22.09 -9.93 -5.99
N THR A 239 -22.51 -10.01 -7.24
CA THR A 239 -22.19 -9.00 -8.24
C THR A 239 -23.18 -7.84 -8.11
N LEU A 240 -22.66 -6.65 -7.81
CA LEU A 240 -23.43 -5.42 -7.74
C LEU A 240 -23.76 -4.90 -9.14
N ALA A 241 -24.72 -3.98 -9.23
CA ALA A 241 -25.12 -3.36 -10.51
C ALA A 241 -23.94 -2.67 -11.25
N GLY A 242 -22.95 -2.16 -10.50
CA GLY A 242 -21.70 -1.60 -11.03
C GLY A 242 -20.67 -2.59 -11.55
N GLY A 243 -20.91 -3.90 -11.40
CA GLY A 243 -19.96 -4.97 -11.76
C GLY A 243 -18.98 -5.35 -10.66
N GLU A 244 -18.86 -4.54 -9.61
CA GLU A 244 -18.07 -4.88 -8.42
C GLU A 244 -18.60 -6.13 -7.73
N THR A 245 -17.70 -6.88 -7.09
CA THR A 245 -18.07 -8.07 -6.30
C THR A 245 -18.06 -7.73 -4.82
N LEU A 246 -19.20 -7.93 -4.17
CA LEU A 246 -19.40 -7.85 -2.73
C LEU A 246 -19.35 -9.24 -2.11
N CYS A 247 -18.72 -9.37 -0.95
CA CYS A 247 -18.63 -10.59 -0.16
C CYS A 247 -19.44 -10.42 1.14
N ALA A 248 -20.41 -11.30 1.36
CA ALA A 248 -21.21 -11.36 2.59
C ALA A 248 -21.06 -12.73 3.25
N MET A 249 -21.18 -12.79 4.58
CA MET A 249 -21.19 -14.04 5.33
C MET A 249 -22.52 -14.15 6.07
N VAL A 250 -23.31 -15.16 5.73
CA VAL A 250 -24.67 -15.32 6.27
C VAL A 250 -24.87 -16.72 6.87
N PRO A 251 -25.70 -16.87 7.90
CA PRO A 251 -26.03 -18.18 8.46
C PRO A 251 -26.71 -19.09 7.44
N ASN A 252 -26.40 -20.39 7.45
CA ASN A 252 -26.97 -21.37 6.52
C ASN A 252 -28.50 -21.40 6.57
N ALA A 253 -29.08 -21.27 7.77
CA ALA A 253 -30.53 -21.22 7.96
C ALA A 253 -31.21 -20.07 7.18
N LEU A 254 -30.52 -18.94 6.97
CA LEU A 254 -31.05 -17.80 6.22
C LEU A 254 -31.12 -18.12 4.71
N LEU A 255 -30.15 -18.85 4.16
CA LEU A 255 -30.20 -19.30 2.76
C LEU A 255 -31.40 -20.22 2.53
N GLU A 256 -31.63 -21.16 3.45
CA GLU A 256 -32.75 -22.10 3.36
C GLU A 256 -34.10 -21.38 3.48
N GLN A 257 -34.24 -20.51 4.47
CA GLN A 257 -35.47 -19.76 4.74
C GLN A 257 -35.87 -18.87 3.55
N GLN A 258 -34.89 -18.18 2.96
CA GLN A 258 -35.12 -17.27 1.82
C GLN A 258 -34.96 -17.95 0.46
N LYS A 259 -34.65 -19.26 0.43
CA LYS A 259 -34.37 -20.05 -0.79
C LYS A 259 -33.33 -19.39 -1.69
N LEU A 260 -32.28 -18.82 -1.09
CA LEU A 260 -31.21 -18.14 -1.83
C LEU A 260 -30.34 -19.18 -2.54
N GLN A 261 -30.13 -18.97 -3.84
CA GLN A 261 -29.33 -19.83 -4.69
C GLN A 261 -28.46 -18.98 -5.62
N GLN A 262 -27.46 -19.60 -6.22
CA GLN A 262 -26.67 -18.95 -7.26
C GLN A 262 -27.58 -18.42 -8.38
N GLY A 263 -27.32 -17.20 -8.85
CA GLY A 263 -28.14 -16.49 -9.84
C GLY A 263 -29.35 -15.75 -9.25
N ALA A 264 -29.65 -15.90 -7.95
CA ALA A 264 -30.76 -15.17 -7.34
C ALA A 264 -30.44 -13.67 -7.23
N ASN A 265 -31.45 -12.84 -7.51
CA ASN A 265 -31.38 -11.40 -7.25
C ASN A 265 -31.61 -11.13 -5.76
N VAL A 266 -30.74 -10.31 -5.18
CA VAL A 266 -30.70 -10.01 -3.75
C VAL A 266 -30.45 -8.53 -3.48
N LYS A 267 -30.64 -8.13 -2.23
CA LYS A 267 -30.25 -6.84 -1.66
C LYS A 267 -29.25 -7.12 -0.54
N ALA A 268 -28.06 -6.54 -0.64
CA ALA A 268 -27.07 -6.50 0.43
C ALA A 268 -27.32 -5.24 1.27
N CYS A 269 -27.46 -5.42 2.58
CA CYS A 269 -27.94 -4.40 3.51
C CYS A 269 -26.95 -4.23 4.67
N PHE A 270 -26.63 -2.98 5.03
CA PHE A 270 -25.80 -2.67 6.21
C PHE A 270 -25.99 -1.22 6.66
N ASN A 271 -25.75 -0.95 7.94
CA ASN A 271 -25.80 0.41 8.47
C ASN A 271 -24.51 1.18 8.22
N ALA A 272 -24.60 2.50 8.22
CA ALA A 272 -23.50 3.42 7.95
C ALA A 272 -22.37 3.29 8.99
N ASP A 273 -22.69 2.88 10.22
CA ASP A 273 -21.73 2.62 11.31
C ASP A 273 -20.87 1.36 11.09
N ARG A 274 -21.17 0.56 10.05
CA ARG A 274 -20.39 -0.63 9.62
C ARG A 274 -19.37 -0.32 8.54
N VAL A 275 -19.17 0.95 8.19
CA VAL A 275 -18.22 1.36 7.16
C VAL A 275 -17.03 2.06 7.80
N ILE A 276 -15.82 1.54 7.55
CA ILE A 276 -14.58 2.22 7.91
C ILE A 276 -14.02 2.92 6.68
N ILE A 277 -13.58 4.17 6.84
CA ILE A 277 -13.01 4.96 5.75
C ILE A 277 -11.49 5.01 5.88
N ALA A 278 -10.80 4.68 4.80
CA ALA A 278 -9.37 4.91 4.61
C ALA A 278 -9.16 5.91 3.46
N THR A 279 -8.14 6.75 3.56
CA THR A 279 -7.76 7.73 2.53
C THR A 279 -6.29 8.08 2.69
N LEU A 280 -5.70 8.65 1.64
CA LEU A 280 -4.45 9.39 1.77
C LEU A 280 -4.72 10.73 2.46
N CYS A 281 -3.80 11.11 3.35
CA CYS A 281 -3.79 12.42 3.99
C CYS A 281 -3.10 13.46 3.12
#